data_AF-A0A540KI22-F1
#
_entry.id   AF-A0A540KI22-F1
#
_cell.length_a   1.000
_cell.length_b   1.000
_cell.length_c   1.000
_cell.angle_alpha   90.00
_cell.angle_beta   90.00
_cell.angle_gamma   90.00
#
_symmetry.space_group_name_H-M   'P 1'
#
loop_
_entity.id
_entity.type
_entity.pdbx_description
1 polymer ?
#
loop_
_entity_poly.entity_id
_entity_poly.type
_entity_poly.pdbx_seq_one_letter_code
_entity_poly.pdbx_strand_id
1 'polypeptide(L)' 'MLHLEGRIEEAIDEWLKNDCVFDEAIKLLLLGLACSHQIPRERPQTQAVCQIISGTMPAPSVPPFKLGGLLNTVSIIV' A
#
# COMPACT_ATOMS: atom_id res chain seq x y z
N MET A 1 -5.46 10.26 3.70
CA MET A 1 -4.57 9.83 4.80
C MET A 1 -5.17 8.59 5.49
N LEU A 2 -5.84 7.72 4.76
CA LEU A 2 -6.55 6.58 5.34
C LEU A 2 -5.55 5.60 5.96
N HIS A 3 -4.41 5.36 5.32
CA HIS A 3 -3.37 4.49 5.90
C HIS A 3 -2.77 5.03 7.21
N LEU A 4 -2.62 6.36 7.34
CA LEU A 4 -2.08 6.97 8.56
C LEU A 4 -3.07 6.91 9.73
N GLU A 5 -4.35 6.91 9.42
CA GLU A 5 -5.44 6.79 10.39
C GLU A 5 -5.79 5.34 10.71
N GLY A 6 -5.12 4.36 10.07
CA GLY A 6 -5.43 2.93 10.23
C GLY A 6 -6.75 2.52 9.57
N ARG A 7 -7.21 3.28 8.57
CA ARG A 7 -8.48 3.13 7.84
C ARG A 7 -8.27 2.76 6.38
N ILE A 8 -7.14 2.11 6.05
CA ILE A 8 -6.72 1.83 4.67
C ILE A 8 -7.78 1.02 3.89
N GLU A 9 -8.60 0.23 4.56
CA GLU A 9 -9.72 -0.52 4.01
C GLU A 9 -10.79 0.37 3.37
N GLU A 10 -10.92 1.62 3.81
CA GLU A 10 -11.87 2.57 3.22
C GLU A 10 -11.44 3.03 1.82
N ALA A 11 -10.20 2.76 1.43
CA ALA A 11 -9.73 2.97 0.06
C ALA A 11 -10.19 1.89 -0.92
N ILE A 12 -10.79 0.80 -0.44
CA ILE A 12 -11.40 -0.22 -1.29
C ILE A 12 -12.65 0.38 -1.92
N ASP A 13 -12.70 0.36 -3.25
CA ASP A 13 -13.85 0.81 -4.03
C ASP A 13 -15.14 0.13 -3.53
N GLU A 14 -16.19 0.92 -3.31
CA GLU A 14 -17.46 0.43 -2.79
C GLU A 14 -18.09 -0.64 -3.68
N TRP A 15 -17.88 -0.56 -5.00
CA TRP A 15 -18.41 -1.53 -5.96
C TRP A 15 -17.69 -2.87 -5.84
N LEU A 16 -16.47 -2.86 -5.33
CA LEU A 16 -15.65 -4.06 -5.15
C LEU A 16 -15.82 -4.69 -3.76
N LYS A 17 -16.36 -3.97 -2.77
CA LYS A 17 -16.45 -4.46 -1.37
C LYS A 17 -17.09 -5.84 -1.22
N ASN A 18 -18.04 -6.22 -2.09
CA ASN A 18 -18.67 -7.53 -2.08
C ASN A 18 -18.00 -8.56 -3.01
N ASP A 19 -17.16 -8.11 -3.94
CA ASP A 19 -16.58 -8.91 -5.02
C ASP A 19 -15.05 -9.07 -4.92
N CYS A 20 -14.41 -8.50 -3.90
CA CYS A 20 -13.01 -8.78 -3.58
C CYS A 20 -12.83 -9.53 -2.26
N VAL A 21 -11.78 -10.36 -2.24
CA VAL A 21 -11.24 -10.90 -0.99
C VAL A 21 -10.58 -9.76 -0.22
N PHE A 22 -11.17 -9.39 0.90
CA PHE A 22 -10.75 -8.24 1.72
C PHE A 22 -9.26 -8.26 2.04
N ASP A 23 -8.73 -9.38 2.52
CA ASP A 23 -7.32 -9.51 2.87
C ASP A 23 -6.38 -9.29 1.68
N GLU A 24 -6.76 -9.76 0.48
CA GLU A 24 -5.98 -9.54 -0.74
C GLU A 24 -6.03 -8.07 -1.18
N ALA A 25 -7.19 -7.42 -1.02
CA ALA A 25 -7.31 -5.99 -1.30
C ALA A 25 -6.39 -5.16 -0.39
N ILE A 26 -6.35 -5.46 0.92
CA ILE A 26 -5.44 -4.79 1.86
C ILE A 26 -3.97 -5.03 1.48
N LYS A 27 -3.59 -6.27 1.13
CA LYS A 27 -2.23 -6.58 0.67
C LYS A 27 -1.84 -5.75 -0.55
N LEU A 28 -2.74 -5.64 -1.53
CA LEU A 28 -2.49 -4.87 -2.75
C LEU A 28 -2.43 -3.36 -2.49
N LEU A 29 -3.23 -2.83 -1.56
CA LEU A 29 -3.15 -1.43 -1.14
C LEU A 29 -1.80 -1.12 -0.47
N LEU A 30 -1.34 -1.99 0.45
CA LEU A 30 -0.03 -1.86 1.07
C LEU A 30 1.12 -1.99 0.06
N LEU A 31 1.00 -2.91 -0.91
CA LEU A 31 1.96 -3.06 -1.99
C LEU A 31 2.01 -1.81 -2.88
N GLY A 32 0.85 -1.25 -3.25
CA GLY A 32 0.76 -0.01 -4.02
C GLY A 32 1.42 1.16 -3.29
N LEU A 33 1.24 1.25 -1.97
CA LEU A 33 1.90 2.25 -1.14
C LEU A 33 3.42 2.07 -1.11
N ALA A 34 3.92 0.83 -0.95
CA ALA A 34 5.34 0.52 -0.99
C ALA A 34 5.98 0.84 -2.37
N CYS A 35 5.29 0.52 -3.46
CA CYS A 35 5.71 0.87 -4.83
C CYS A 35 5.74 2.39 -5.06
N SER A 36 4.90 3.14 -4.35
CA SER A 36 4.81 4.60 -4.42
C SER A 36 5.77 5.32 -3.47
N HIS A 37 6.72 4.59 -2.87
CA HIS A 37 7.70 5.20 -1.97
C HIS A 37 8.49 6.30 -2.70
N GLN A 38 8.64 7.46 -2.05
CA GLN A 38 9.29 8.63 -2.66
C GLN A 38 10.74 8.35 -3.02
N ILE A 39 11.45 7.65 -2.13
CA ILE A 39 12.84 7.23 -2.34
C ILE A 39 12.85 5.99 -3.25
N PRO A 40 13.38 6.06 -4.49
CA PRO A 40 13.28 4.97 -5.46
C PRO A 40 13.91 3.65 -5.00
N ARG A 41 15.01 3.70 -4.26
CA ARG A 41 15.70 2.50 -3.73
C ARG A 41 14.93 1.76 -2.64
N GLU A 42 13.95 2.40 -2.01
CA GLU A 42 13.10 1.78 -0.99
C GLU A 42 11.85 1.12 -1.62
N ARG A 43 11.60 1.36 -2.91
CA ARG A 43 10.51 0.69 -3.63
C ARG A 43 10.85 -0.80 -3.78
N PRO A 44 9.85 -1.69 -3.67
CA PRO A 44 10.06 -3.10 -3.96
C PRO A 44 10.59 -3.32 -5.37
N GLN A 45 11.51 -4.27 -5.54
CA GLN A 45 11.90 -4.74 -6.87
C GLN A 45 10.73 -5.47 -7.53
N THR A 46 10.66 -5.42 -8.86
CA THR A 46 9.60 -6.10 -9.64
C THR A 46 9.44 -7.57 -9.28
N GLN A 47 10.54 -8.28 -9.01
CA GLN A 47 10.47 -9.68 -8.57
C GLN A 47 9.64 -9.83 -7.27
N ALA A 48 9.90 -9.00 -6.26
CA ALA A 48 9.16 -9.02 -5.01
C ALA A 48 7.69 -8.65 -5.23
N VAL A 49 7.40 -7.66 -6.10
CA VAL A 49 6.03 -7.30 -6.48
C VAL A 49 5.28 -8.51 -7.04
N CYS A 50 5.87 -9.24 -8.00
CA CYS A 50 5.25 -10.44 -8.57
C CYS A 50 5.05 -11.55 -7.52
N GLN A 51 6.01 -11.74 -6.61
CA GLN A 51 5.89 -12.74 -5.54
C GLN A 51 4.76 -12.40 -4.55
N ILE A 52 4.58 -11.13 -4.23
CA ILE A 52 3.49 -10.66 -3.35
C ILE A 52 2.13 -10.83 -4.05
N ILE A 53 2.01 -10.43 -5.33
CA ILE A 53 0.77 -10.60 -6.11
C ILE A 53 0.39 -12.08 -6.28
N SER A 54 1.37 -12.97 -6.39
CA SER A 54 1.16 -14.42 -6.48
C SER A 54 0.90 -15.09 -5.12
N GLY A 55 0.91 -14.34 -4.02
CA GLY A 55 0.73 -14.87 -2.66
C GLY A 55 1.91 -15.69 -2.12
N THR A 56 3.05 -15.69 -2.83
CA THR A 56 4.26 -16.43 -2.42
C THR A 56 5.11 -15.65 -1.41
N MET A 57 4.82 -14.35 -1.23
CA MET A 57 5.42 -13.50 -0.21
C MET A 57 4.33 -12.70 0.54
N PRO A 58 4.57 -12.34 1.81
CA PRO A 58 3.65 -11.50 2.57
C PRO A 58 3.63 -10.07 2.03
N ALA A 59 2.56 -9.33 2.32
CA ALA A 59 2.51 -7.90 2.03
C ALA A 59 3.65 -7.13 2.72
N PRO A 60 4.12 -6.04 2.11
CA PRO A 60 5.18 -5.23 2.70
C PRO A 60 4.66 -4.51 3.95
N SER A 61 5.49 -4.44 4.98
CA SER A 61 5.23 -3.57 6.13
C SER A 61 5.48 -2.13 5.74
N VAL A 62 4.41 -1.34 5.63
CA VAL A 62 4.52 0.09 5.33
C VAL A 62 4.12 0.89 6.57
N PRO A 63 5.09 1.37 7.37
CA PRO A 63 4.76 2.15 8.55
C PRO A 63 4.06 3.46 8.14
N PRO A 64 3.11 3.96 8.94
CA PRO A 64 2.54 5.29 8.75
C PRO A 64 3.67 6.33 8.72
N PHE A 65 3.88 6.94 7.55
CA PHE A 65 4.93 7.95 7.40
C PHE A 65 4.58 9.18 8.22
N LYS A 66 5.36 9.47 9.26
CA LYS A 66 5.19 10.68 10.08
C LYS A 66 5.83 11.85 9.31
N LEU A 67 5.02 12.84 8.95
CA LEU A 67 5.45 14.00 8.17
C LEU A 67 6.38 14.91 9.01
N GLY A 68 7.64 14.50 9.14
CA GLY A 68 8.70 15.27 9.79
C GLY A 68 9.46 16.10 8.77
N GLY A 69 8.93 17.29 8.43
CA GLY A 69 9.67 18.39 7.79
C GLY A 69 10.11 18.15 6.34
N LEU A 70 9.33 18.70 5.40
CA LEU A 70 9.67 18.89 3.99
C LEU A 70 9.89 17.57 3.21
N LEU A 71 8.85 17.10 2.51
CA LEU A 71 8.85 16.65 1.11
C LEU A 71 7.52 15.88 0.77
N ASN A 72 6.61 16.59 0.08
CA ASN A 72 5.70 16.18 -1.00
C ASN A 72 4.78 14.91 -0.87
N THR A 73 3.55 15.14 -0.44
CA THR A 73 2.19 14.60 -0.78
C THR A 73 1.94 13.24 -1.49
N VAL A 74 2.91 12.58 -2.13
CA VAL A 74 2.61 11.50 -3.11
C VAL A 74 2.21 10.15 -2.45
N SER A 75 2.62 9.89 -1.20
CA SER A 75 2.28 8.62 -0.51
C SER A 75 1.00 8.69 0.35
N ILE A 76 0.19 9.76 0.21
CA ILE A 76 -0.89 10.10 1.16
C ILE A 76 -2.31 9.87 0.60
N ILE A 77 -2.44 9.56 -0.70
CA ILE A 77 -3.74 9.52 -1.38
C ILE A 77 -4.55 8.25 -1.06
N VAL A 78 -3.92 7.23 -0.46
CA VAL A 78 -4.64 6.14 0.22
C VAL A 78 -4.84 6.55 1.68
#